data_AF-A0A2D4KWG5-F1
#
_entry.id   AF-A0A2D4KWG5-F1
#
_cell.length_a   1.000
_cell.length_b   1.000
_cell.length_c   1.000
_cell.angle_alpha   90.00
_cell.angle_beta   90.00
_cell.angle_gamma   90.00
#
_symmetry.space_group_name_H-M   'P 1'
#
loop_
_entity.id
_entity.type
_entity.pdbx_description
1 polymer ?
#
loop_
_entity_poly.entity_id
_entity_poly.type
_entity_poly.pdbx_seq_one_letter_code
_entity_poly.pdbx_strand_id
1 'polypeptide(L)'
;IFDNPEEQLSAVDSLVDSMSLVSEDDTEGTIVDIFKPNKFPNPLFQRLYQCLQHKAFHPDAPLPQIEKHLLDMLKAPQEVMEKCQVSLQKVKALFPLKDGGKIKEQKTAQFIFKDNNEDGPNAKKAKTEDGEASFRIASLSEGNVITVGSVNPAENFSVLVRKKNADFKEVSQQLIKHIFQFLENRGVVYYMKSIHCIKVFREEAIKLSEVQCFNDFLEALKKKMEDKNLPDFWEIVIQEGISLIT
;
A
#
# COMPACT_ATOMS: atom_id res chain seq x y z
N ILE A 1 38.89 -2.56 -10.61
CA ILE A 1 40.09 -2.02 -11.26
C ILE A 1 39.55 -1.12 -12.34
N PHE A 2 39.82 0.18 -12.29
CA PHE A 2 39.38 1.10 -13.35
C PHE A 2 40.30 0.83 -14.53
N ASP A 3 39.80 0.11 -15.54
CA ASP A 3 40.66 -0.47 -16.58
C ASP A 3 41.23 0.58 -17.56
N ASN A 4 40.77 1.84 -17.53
CA ASN A 4 41.42 2.94 -18.25
C ASN A 4 40.96 4.35 -17.77
N PRO A 5 41.68 5.01 -16.84
CA PRO A 5 41.24 6.31 -16.30
C PRO A 5 41.32 7.45 -17.32
N GLU A 6 42.24 7.40 -18.29
CA GLU A 6 42.39 8.44 -19.31
C GLU A 6 41.23 8.47 -20.31
N GLU A 7 40.77 7.30 -20.76
CA GLU A 7 39.60 7.20 -21.64
C GLU A 7 38.32 7.65 -20.92
N GLN A 8 38.23 7.38 -19.62
CA GLN A 8 37.14 7.84 -18.77
C GLN A 8 37.13 9.36 -18.62
N LEU A 9 38.29 9.99 -18.38
CA LEU A 9 38.43 11.45 -18.32
C LEU A 9 38.06 12.07 -19.67
N SER A 10 38.61 11.55 -20.78
CA SER A 10 38.33 12.05 -22.12
C SER A 10 36.85 11.93 -22.50
N ALA A 11 36.16 10.86 -22.08
CA ALA A 11 34.73 10.70 -22.32
C ALA A 11 33.88 11.71 -21.53
N VAL A 12 34.31 12.08 -20.32
CA VAL A 12 33.67 13.13 -19.52
C VAL A 12 33.95 14.51 -20.12
N ASP A 13 35.18 14.80 -20.53
CA ASP A 13 35.53 16.06 -21.18
C ASP A 13 34.71 16.26 -22.46
N SER A 14 34.63 15.23 -23.30
CA SER A 14 33.78 15.23 -24.52
C SER A 14 32.30 15.44 -24.20
N LEU A 15 31.83 15.02 -23.02
CA LEU A 15 30.46 15.26 -22.59
C LEU A 15 30.25 16.71 -22.17
N VAL A 16 31.18 17.28 -21.39
CA VAL A 16 31.17 18.68 -20.96
C VAL A 16 31.07 19.61 -22.16
N ASP A 17 31.91 19.39 -23.17
CA ASP A 17 31.92 20.21 -24.39
C ASP A 17 30.60 20.10 -25.17
N SER A 18 30.02 18.90 -25.23
CA SER A 18 28.78 18.65 -25.98
C SER A 18 27.50 19.12 -25.28
N MET A 19 27.53 19.33 -23.95
CA MET A 19 26.35 19.69 -23.13
C MET A 19 26.27 21.18 -22.78
N SER A 20 27.12 22.03 -23.35
CA SER A 20 27.04 23.47 -23.14
C SER A 20 25.70 24.03 -23.63
N LEU A 21 24.97 24.72 -22.75
CA LEU A 21 23.76 25.48 -23.08
C LEU A 21 24.06 26.91 -23.54
N VAL A 22 25.33 27.22 -23.72
CA VAL A 22 25.83 28.55 -24.02
C VAL A 22 26.59 28.46 -25.33
N SER A 23 26.22 29.31 -26.29
CA SER A 23 26.87 29.44 -27.60
C SER A 23 27.47 30.83 -27.76
N GLU A 24 28.67 30.91 -28.32
CA GLU A 24 29.23 32.18 -28.79
C GLU A 24 28.62 32.51 -30.15
N ASP A 25 28.11 33.73 -30.30
CA ASP A 25 27.59 34.21 -31.58
C ASP A 25 28.74 34.74 -32.45
N ASP A 26 28.92 34.17 -33.64
CA ASP A 26 30.03 34.44 -34.56
C ASP A 26 30.08 35.90 -35.03
N THR A 27 28.96 36.62 -34.94
CA THR A 27 28.84 37.99 -35.46
C THR A 27 29.14 39.09 -34.44
N GLU A 28 28.90 38.85 -33.15
CA GLU A 28 29.04 39.88 -32.10
C GLU A 28 29.95 39.46 -30.94
N GLY A 29 30.52 38.25 -30.96
CA GLY A 29 31.36 37.73 -29.87
C GLY A 29 30.63 37.67 -28.53
N THR A 30 29.29 37.69 -28.58
CA THR A 30 28.44 37.77 -27.41
C THR A 30 28.00 36.37 -27.02
N ILE A 31 28.08 36.08 -25.72
CA ILE A 31 27.71 34.78 -25.17
C ILE A 31 26.17 34.70 -25.09
N VAL A 32 25.57 33.84 -25.92
CA VAL A 32 24.12 33.64 -25.99
C VAL A 32 23.73 32.35 -25.27
N ASP A 33 22.84 32.49 -24.29
CA ASP A 33 22.19 31.35 -23.63
C ASP A 33 21.09 30.76 -24.52
N ILE A 34 21.26 29.49 -24.90
CA ILE A 34 20.35 28.72 -25.77
C ILE A 34 19.05 28.40 -25.01
N PHE A 35 19.13 28.20 -23.68
CA PHE A 35 17.99 27.80 -22.87
C PHE A 35 17.90 28.64 -21.59
N LYS A 36 17.07 29.69 -21.62
CA LYS A 36 17.00 30.73 -20.58
C LYS A 36 16.02 30.35 -19.47
N PRO A 37 16.46 29.73 -18.35
CA PRO A 37 15.54 29.19 -17.34
C PRO A 37 14.79 30.31 -16.62
N ASN A 38 15.45 31.45 -16.44
CA ASN A 38 14.93 32.65 -15.76
C ASN A 38 13.74 33.30 -16.48
N LYS A 39 13.51 32.97 -17.75
CA LYS A 39 12.36 33.49 -18.51
C LYS A 39 11.12 32.63 -18.33
N PHE A 40 11.23 31.42 -17.77
CA PHE A 40 10.09 30.55 -17.57
C PHE A 40 9.38 30.90 -16.26
N PRO A 41 8.06 31.15 -16.30
CA PRO A 41 7.27 31.29 -15.09
C PRO A 41 7.15 29.94 -14.38
N ASN A 42 6.73 29.97 -13.11
CA ASN A 42 6.53 28.75 -12.34
C ASN A 42 5.42 27.87 -12.99
N PRO A 43 5.73 26.63 -13.43
CA PRO A 43 4.79 25.76 -14.14
C PRO A 43 3.60 25.30 -13.27
N LEU A 44 3.72 25.40 -11.94
CA LEU A 44 2.63 25.08 -11.03
C LEU A 44 1.41 25.97 -11.25
N PHE A 45 1.62 27.27 -11.52
CA PHE A 45 0.50 28.18 -11.78
C PHE A 45 -0.20 27.85 -13.09
N GLN A 46 0.54 27.54 -14.14
CA GLN A 46 -0.03 27.13 -15.43
C GLN A 46 -0.87 25.86 -15.27
N ARG A 47 -0.34 24.85 -14.56
CA ARG A 47 -1.07 23.62 -14.25
C ARG A 47 -2.31 23.87 -13.39
N LEU A 48 -2.20 24.74 -12.39
CA LEU A 48 -3.31 25.10 -11.52
C LEU A 48 -4.44 25.76 -12.31
N TYR A 49 -4.13 26.76 -13.13
CA TYR A 49 -5.13 27.45 -13.95
C TYR A 49 -5.76 26.53 -14.99
N GLN A 50 -4.98 25.62 -15.59
CA GLN A 50 -5.52 24.57 -16.47
C GLN A 50 -6.57 23.71 -15.76
N CYS A 51 -6.26 23.23 -14.55
CA CYS A 51 -7.17 22.41 -13.75
C CYS A 51 -8.41 23.21 -13.30
N LEU A 52 -8.22 24.45 -12.85
CA LEU A 52 -9.30 25.35 -12.44
C LEU A 52 -10.26 25.62 -13.60
N GLN A 53 -9.74 26.00 -14.76
CA GLN A 53 -10.53 26.25 -15.95
C GLN A 53 -11.32 25.00 -16.35
N HIS A 54 -10.66 23.84 -16.39
CA HIS A 54 -11.32 22.59 -16.74
C HIS A 54 -12.44 22.23 -15.75
N LYS A 55 -12.22 22.39 -14.44
CA LYS A 55 -13.23 22.12 -13.42
C LYS A 55 -14.37 23.15 -13.41
N ALA A 56 -14.10 24.39 -13.79
CA ALA A 56 -15.12 25.43 -13.92
C ALA A 56 -16.11 25.12 -15.05
N PHE A 57 -15.62 24.64 -16.20
CA PHE A 57 -16.47 24.25 -17.33
C PHE A 57 -17.02 22.82 -17.23
N HIS A 58 -16.31 21.93 -16.52
CA HIS A 58 -16.67 20.52 -16.36
C HIS A 58 -16.53 20.07 -14.90
N PRO A 59 -17.53 20.34 -14.04
CA PRO A 59 -17.47 20.03 -12.60
C PRO A 59 -17.23 18.54 -12.32
N ASP A 60 -17.95 17.67 -13.04
CA ASP A 60 -17.95 16.22 -12.83
C ASP A 60 -16.82 15.49 -13.58
N ALA A 61 -16.15 16.15 -14.52
CA ALA A 61 -15.08 15.53 -15.30
C ALA A 61 -13.80 15.33 -14.46
N PRO A 62 -13.02 14.26 -14.71
CA PRO A 62 -11.75 14.05 -14.01
C PRO A 62 -10.75 15.18 -14.30
N LEU A 63 -9.69 15.27 -13.51
CA LEU A 63 -8.64 16.27 -13.75
C LEU A 63 -8.00 16.04 -15.13
N PRO A 64 -7.76 17.12 -15.90
CA PRO A 64 -7.16 17.00 -17.22
C PRO A 64 -5.74 16.45 -17.11
N GLN A 65 -5.24 15.76 -18.13
CA GLN A 65 -3.83 15.39 -18.18
C GLN A 65 -2.92 16.63 -18.25
N ILE A 66 -1.66 16.48 -17.86
CA ILE A 66 -0.67 17.56 -17.99
C ILE A 66 -0.54 17.91 -19.47
N GLU A 67 -0.64 19.19 -19.79
CA GLU A 67 -0.56 19.64 -21.17
C GLU A 67 0.85 19.42 -21.74
N LYS A 68 0.91 18.93 -22.98
CA LYS A 68 2.18 18.58 -23.63
C LYS A 68 3.12 19.78 -23.72
N HIS A 69 2.59 20.97 -24.01
CA HIS A 69 3.41 22.18 -24.11
C HIS A 69 4.15 22.51 -22.80
N LEU A 70 3.56 22.21 -21.63
CA LEU A 70 4.22 22.42 -20.33
C LEU A 70 5.40 21.46 -20.16
N LEU A 71 5.23 20.21 -20.60
CA LEU A 71 6.31 19.23 -20.59
C LEU A 71 7.41 19.61 -21.58
N ASP A 72 7.02 20.06 -22.77
CA ASP A 72 7.96 20.44 -23.82
C ASP A 72 8.77 21.69 -23.44
N MET A 73 8.17 22.63 -22.71
CA MET A 73 8.86 23.79 -22.12
C MET A 73 9.96 23.40 -21.12
N LEU A 74 9.76 22.32 -20.37
CA LEU A 74 10.70 21.85 -19.34
C LEU A 74 11.76 20.89 -19.89
N LYS A 75 11.63 20.43 -21.14
CA LYS A 75 12.61 19.54 -21.76
C LYS A 75 13.85 20.32 -22.18
N ALA A 76 14.99 19.65 -22.13
CA ALA A 76 16.23 20.18 -22.68
C ALA A 76 16.10 20.42 -24.20
N PRO A 77 16.80 21.43 -24.75
CA PRO A 77 16.81 21.69 -26.20
C PRO A 77 17.22 20.45 -26.99
N GLN A 78 16.47 20.15 -28.06
CA GLN A 78 16.71 18.96 -28.90
C GLN A 78 18.12 18.97 -29.51
N GLU A 79 18.59 20.13 -29.95
CA GLU A 79 19.93 20.30 -30.53
C GLU A 79 21.05 19.85 -29.58
N VAL A 80 20.91 20.15 -28.28
CA VAL A 80 21.90 19.78 -27.26
C VAL A 80 21.81 18.29 -26.96
N MET A 81 20.59 17.74 -26.89
CA MET A 81 20.36 16.31 -26.70
C MET A 81 20.95 15.46 -27.83
N GLU A 82 20.82 15.91 -29.07
CA GLU A 82 21.39 15.22 -30.24
C GLU A 82 22.93 15.29 -30.24
N LYS A 83 23.50 16.45 -29.92
CA LYS A 83 24.96 16.64 -29.81
C LYS A 83 25.57 15.75 -28.72
N CYS A 84 24.96 15.67 -27.55
CA CYS A 84 25.53 14.95 -26.41
C CYS A 84 25.26 13.44 -26.44
N GLN A 85 24.35 12.96 -27.30
CA GLN A 85 23.95 11.54 -27.36
C GLN A 85 25.14 10.60 -27.56
N VAL A 86 26.10 10.96 -28.41
CA VAL A 86 27.29 10.13 -28.69
C VAL A 86 28.20 10.06 -27.46
N SER A 87 28.48 11.20 -26.81
CA SER A 87 29.29 11.27 -25.60
C SER A 87 28.62 10.52 -24.44
N LEU A 88 27.30 10.66 -24.27
CA LEU A 88 26.52 9.93 -23.27
C LEU A 88 26.59 8.42 -23.44
N GLN A 89 26.52 7.92 -24.68
CA GLN A 89 26.64 6.49 -24.96
C GLN A 89 28.02 5.94 -24.58
N LYS A 90 29.09 6.71 -24.86
CA LYS A 90 30.46 6.34 -24.46
C LYS A 90 30.62 6.29 -22.95
N VAL A 91 30.15 7.32 -22.24
CA VAL A 91 30.19 7.36 -20.76
C VAL A 91 29.40 6.20 -20.16
N LYS A 92 28.21 5.90 -20.70
CA LYS A 92 27.41 4.75 -20.24
C LYS A 92 28.10 3.41 -20.43
N ALA A 93 28.89 3.24 -21.48
CA ALA A 93 29.67 2.02 -21.74
C ALA A 93 30.88 1.89 -20.80
N LEU A 94 31.58 3.01 -20.53
CA LEU A 94 32.78 3.05 -19.68
C LEU A 94 32.48 2.96 -18.18
N PHE A 95 31.27 3.35 -17.76
CA PHE A 95 30.80 3.31 -16.38
C PHE A 95 29.57 2.41 -16.23
N PRO A 96 29.74 1.07 -16.26
CA PRO A 96 28.64 0.14 -16.03
C PRO A 96 28.15 0.24 -14.58
N LEU A 97 26.96 0.78 -14.40
CA LEU A 97 26.29 0.90 -13.10
C LEU A 97 25.47 -0.36 -12.82
N LYS A 98 25.45 -0.80 -11.56
CA LYS A 98 24.51 -1.82 -11.08
C LYS A 98 23.35 -1.13 -10.41
N ASP A 99 22.13 -1.40 -10.87
CA ASP A 99 20.92 -0.92 -10.21
C ASP A 99 20.83 -1.54 -8.80
N GLY A 100 20.89 -0.71 -7.77
CA GLY A 100 20.82 -1.13 -6.35
C GLY A 100 19.45 -1.64 -5.89
N GLY A 101 18.60 -2.06 -6.82
CA GLY A 101 17.18 -2.30 -6.59
C GLY A 101 16.40 -0.99 -6.59
N LYS A 102 15.46 -0.85 -7.53
CA LYS A 102 14.50 0.26 -7.46
C LYS A 102 13.66 0.08 -6.20
N ILE A 103 13.61 1.09 -5.34
CA ILE A 103 12.50 1.22 -4.39
C ILE A 103 11.26 1.25 -5.28
N LYS A 104 10.49 0.16 -5.28
CA LYS A 104 9.23 0.11 -6.01
C LYS A 104 8.39 1.25 -5.46
N GLU A 105 8.17 2.28 -6.27
CA GLU A 105 7.09 3.23 -6.00
C GLU A 105 5.85 2.38 -5.73
N GLN A 106 5.30 2.52 -4.53
CA GLN A 106 4.07 1.84 -4.17
C GLN A 106 2.98 2.41 -5.06
N LYS A 107 2.79 1.81 -6.24
CA LYS A 107 1.62 2.05 -7.07
C LYS A 107 0.44 1.59 -6.23
N THR A 108 -0.31 2.56 -5.71
CA THR A 108 -1.54 2.30 -4.95
C THR A 108 -2.44 1.39 -5.77
N ALA A 109 -3.09 0.44 -5.10
CA ALA A 109 -3.99 -0.56 -5.68
C ALA A 109 -4.95 0.01 -6.75
N GLN A 110 -5.37 1.28 -6.62
CA GLN A 110 -6.22 1.98 -7.60
C GLN A 110 -5.66 2.07 -9.03
N PHE A 111 -4.32 2.07 -9.22
CA PHE A 111 -3.73 2.01 -10.57
C PHE A 111 -3.69 0.58 -11.14
N ILE A 112 -3.76 -0.44 -10.28
CA ILE A 112 -3.75 -1.85 -10.68
C ILE A 112 -5.18 -2.34 -10.96
N PHE A 113 -6.18 -1.84 -10.23
CA PHE A 113 -7.59 -2.16 -10.40
C PHE A 113 -8.34 -1.21 -11.36
N LYS A 114 -7.65 -0.48 -12.24
CA LYS A 114 -8.32 0.16 -13.39
C LYS A 114 -8.75 -0.93 -14.35
N ASP A 115 -9.90 -1.53 -14.05
CA ASP A 115 -10.69 -2.34 -14.95
C ASP A 115 -10.98 -1.47 -16.18
N ASN A 116 -10.33 -1.79 -17.30
CA ASN A 116 -10.80 -1.30 -18.58
C ASN A 116 -12.19 -1.90 -18.75
N ASN A 117 -13.23 -1.07 -18.63
CA ASN A 117 -14.59 -1.42 -18.98
C ASN A 117 -14.66 -1.74 -20.48
N GLU A 118 -14.29 -2.96 -20.87
CA GLU A 118 -14.68 -3.56 -22.15
C GLU A 118 -15.07 -5.02 -21.87
N ASP A 119 -16.39 -5.22 -21.89
CA ASP A 119 -17.15 -6.46 -22.11
C ASP A 119 -16.60 -7.80 -21.60
N GLY A 120 -17.22 -8.29 -20.51
CA GLY A 120 -17.15 -9.68 -20.03
C GLY A 120 -18.43 -10.05 -19.26
N PRO A 121 -18.94 -11.29 -19.39
CA PRO A 121 -20.38 -11.56 -19.47
C PRO A 121 -21.12 -11.44 -18.13
N ASN A 122 -22.31 -10.83 -18.23
CA ASN A 122 -23.31 -10.64 -17.19
C ASN A 122 -23.65 -11.97 -16.48
N ALA A 123 -23.01 -12.21 -15.33
CA ALA A 123 -23.40 -13.29 -14.43
C ALA A 123 -24.74 -12.91 -13.77
N LYS A 124 -25.79 -13.61 -14.21
CA LYS A 124 -27.18 -13.50 -13.80
C LYS A 124 -27.33 -13.19 -12.30
N LYS A 125 -27.93 -12.02 -12.02
CA LYS A 125 -28.43 -11.62 -10.70
C LYS A 125 -29.36 -12.70 -10.14
N ALA A 126 -28.95 -13.36 -9.06
CA ALA A 126 -29.89 -14.02 -8.17
C ALA A 126 -30.58 -12.92 -7.33
N LYS A 127 -31.90 -12.87 -7.45
CA LYS A 127 -32.78 -11.98 -6.70
C LYS A 127 -32.91 -12.50 -5.27
N THR A 128 -32.55 -11.69 -4.28
CA THR A 128 -33.11 -11.77 -2.92
C THR A 128 -33.33 -10.34 -2.43
N GLU A 129 -34.61 -10.01 -2.26
CA GLU A 129 -35.10 -8.85 -1.55
C GLU A 129 -34.94 -9.06 -0.03
N ASP A 130 -34.76 -7.93 0.65
CA ASP A 130 -34.85 -7.66 2.08
C ASP A 130 -33.74 -8.03 3.06
N GLY A 131 -33.30 -6.99 3.78
CA GLY A 131 -32.39 -7.01 4.90
C GLY A 131 -31.40 -5.86 4.83
N GLU A 132 -31.77 -4.69 5.38
CA GLU A 132 -30.89 -3.54 5.65
C GLU A 132 -29.54 -3.98 6.25
N ALA A 133 -28.56 -4.22 5.39
CA ALA A 133 -27.18 -4.31 5.81
C ALA A 133 -26.69 -2.87 5.99
N SER A 134 -26.68 -2.40 7.25
CA SER A 134 -26.08 -1.13 7.64
C SER A 134 -24.71 -0.99 6.97
N PHE A 135 -24.59 -0.09 6.00
CA PHE A 135 -23.33 0.21 5.33
C PHE A 135 -22.43 0.91 6.36
N ARG A 136 -21.62 0.14 7.10
CA ARG A 136 -20.72 0.68 8.12
C ARG A 136 -19.50 1.26 7.43
N ILE A 137 -19.43 2.58 7.32
CA ILE A 137 -18.28 3.34 6.79
C ILE A 137 -16.95 2.95 7.46
N ALA A 138 -16.96 2.41 8.68
CA ALA A 138 -15.79 1.88 9.38
C ALA A 138 -15.09 0.70 8.65
N SER A 139 -15.80 -0.06 7.80
CA SER A 139 -15.20 -1.19 7.07
C SER A 139 -14.32 -0.76 5.90
N LEU A 140 -14.34 0.53 5.52
CA LEU A 140 -13.52 1.06 4.43
C LEU A 140 -12.09 1.36 4.89
N SER A 141 -11.91 1.68 6.17
CA SER A 141 -10.63 2.02 6.79
C SER A 141 -9.79 0.83 7.26
N GLU A 142 -10.39 -0.36 7.44
CA GLU A 142 -9.69 -1.51 8.04
C GLU A 142 -8.97 -2.40 7.03
N GLY A 143 -9.01 -2.06 5.74
CA GLY A 143 -8.47 -2.91 4.70
C GLY A 143 -9.21 -4.25 4.63
N ASN A 144 -8.92 -5.06 3.60
CA ASN A 144 -9.48 -6.39 3.57
C ASN A 144 -8.88 -7.18 4.74
N VAL A 145 -9.65 -7.47 5.80
CA VAL A 145 -9.19 -8.30 6.91
C VAL A 145 -8.89 -9.69 6.34
N ILE A 146 -7.60 -10.01 6.20
CA ILE A 146 -7.08 -11.30 5.71
C ILE A 146 -6.60 -12.15 6.89
N THR A 147 -6.24 -11.53 8.02
CA THR A 147 -5.75 -12.20 9.23
C THR A 147 -6.30 -11.56 10.50
N VAL A 148 -6.37 -12.33 11.59
CA VAL A 148 -6.73 -11.81 12.92
C VAL A 148 -5.61 -10.87 13.36
N GLY A 149 -5.91 -9.57 13.52
CA GLY A 149 -4.92 -8.56 13.85
C GLY A 149 -4.77 -8.39 15.36
N SER A 150 -3.57 -8.02 15.82
CA SER A 150 -3.26 -7.82 17.25
C SER A 150 -4.01 -6.63 17.88
N VAL A 151 -4.49 -5.67 17.07
CA VAL A 151 -5.15 -4.45 17.56
C VAL A 151 -6.60 -4.69 17.95
N ASN A 152 -7.37 -5.41 17.11
CA ASN A 152 -8.77 -5.76 17.37
C ASN A 152 -9.13 -7.21 16.98
N PRO A 153 -8.65 -8.21 17.75
CA PRO A 153 -8.75 -9.61 17.35
C PRO A 153 -10.18 -10.17 17.34
N ALA A 154 -11.06 -9.70 18.24
CA ALA A 154 -12.45 -10.18 18.32
C ALA A 154 -13.27 -9.76 17.09
N GLU A 155 -13.19 -8.49 16.70
CA GLU A 155 -13.89 -7.97 15.53
C GLU A 155 -13.34 -8.59 14.23
N ASN A 156 -12.01 -8.69 14.09
CA ASN A 156 -11.38 -9.32 12.93
C ASN A 156 -11.80 -10.78 12.78
N PHE A 157 -11.90 -11.52 13.88
CA PHE A 157 -12.39 -12.89 13.88
C PHE A 157 -13.84 -12.97 13.38
N SER A 158 -14.74 -12.14 13.92
CA SER A 158 -16.15 -12.13 13.50
C SER A 158 -16.34 -11.80 12.02
N VAL A 159 -15.49 -10.92 11.47
CA VAL A 159 -15.53 -10.54 10.04
C VAL A 159 -15.00 -11.67 9.17
N LEU A 160 -13.91 -12.33 9.58
CA LEU A 160 -13.33 -13.45 8.84
C LEU A 160 -14.26 -14.66 8.79
N VAL A 161 -14.91 -14.97 9.91
CA VAL A 161 -15.84 -16.09 10.04
C VAL A 161 -17.10 -15.89 9.17
N ARG A 162 -17.52 -14.64 8.95
CA ARG A 162 -18.67 -14.32 8.07
C ARG A 162 -18.34 -14.37 6.58
N LYS A 163 -17.07 -14.47 6.18
CA LYS A 163 -16.68 -14.59 4.77
C LYS A 163 -16.83 -16.05 4.31
N LYS A 164 -17.57 -16.26 3.21
CA LYS A 164 -17.89 -17.60 2.63
C LYS A 164 -16.69 -18.51 2.27
N ASN A 165 -15.46 -17.97 2.24
CA ASN A 165 -14.26 -18.69 1.76
C ASN A 165 -13.19 -18.93 2.85
N ALA A 166 -13.48 -18.66 4.13
CA ALA A 166 -12.49 -18.82 5.20
C ALA A 166 -12.64 -20.18 5.89
N ASP A 167 -11.52 -20.89 6.12
CA ASP A 167 -11.49 -22.09 6.96
C ASP A 167 -11.63 -21.66 8.44
N PHE A 168 -12.76 -22.01 9.05
CA PHE A 168 -13.06 -21.68 10.44
C PHE A 168 -11.97 -22.14 11.41
N LYS A 169 -11.37 -23.31 11.15
CA LYS A 169 -10.35 -23.89 12.02
C LYS A 169 -9.07 -23.09 11.99
N GLU A 170 -8.63 -22.65 10.81
CA GLU A 170 -7.43 -21.82 10.63
C GLU A 170 -7.61 -20.45 11.31
N VAL A 171 -8.76 -19.81 11.08
CA VAL A 171 -9.08 -18.50 11.67
C VAL A 171 -9.17 -18.59 13.20
N SER A 172 -9.72 -19.67 13.72
CA SER A 172 -9.78 -19.95 15.17
C SER A 172 -8.38 -20.14 15.76
N GLN A 173 -7.49 -20.87 15.09
CA GLN A 173 -6.10 -21.04 15.53
C GLN A 173 -5.35 -19.71 15.60
N GLN A 174 -5.58 -18.81 14.64
CA GLN A 174 -4.99 -17.47 14.66
C GLN A 174 -5.48 -16.66 15.87
N LEU A 175 -6.78 -16.68 16.17
CA LEU A 175 -7.33 -16.03 17.35
C LEU A 175 -6.75 -16.60 18.65
N ILE A 176 -6.69 -17.93 18.76
CA ILE A 176 -6.14 -18.64 19.93
C ILE A 176 -4.68 -18.25 20.18
N LYS A 177 -3.87 -18.14 19.12
CA LYS A 177 -2.48 -17.69 19.22
C LYS A 177 -2.39 -16.29 19.83
N HIS A 178 -3.23 -15.36 19.39
CA HIS A 178 -3.25 -13.99 19.93
C HIS A 178 -3.75 -13.94 21.38
N ILE A 179 -4.76 -14.74 21.74
CA ILE A 179 -5.22 -14.87 23.14
C ILE A 179 -4.05 -15.33 24.02
N PHE A 180 -3.30 -16.36 23.60
CA PHE A 180 -2.15 -16.82 24.38
C PHE A 180 -1.02 -15.79 24.47
N GLN A 181 -0.78 -15.00 23.42
CA GLN A 181 0.19 -13.92 23.44
C GLN A 181 -0.21 -12.80 24.42
N PHE A 182 -1.51 -12.48 24.50
CA PHE A 182 -2.02 -11.50 25.46
C PHE A 182 -1.86 -11.97 26.91
N LEU A 183 -2.04 -13.27 27.15
CA LEU A 183 -1.87 -13.87 28.47
C LEU A 183 -0.41 -13.90 28.94
N GLU A 184 0.57 -13.83 28.03
CA GLU A 184 1.99 -13.75 28.38
C GLU A 184 2.38 -12.39 28.98
N ASN A 185 1.68 -11.31 28.61
CA ASN A 185 2.00 -9.95 29.04
C ASN A 185 1.45 -9.59 30.44
N ARG A 186 0.70 -10.49 31.11
CA ARG A 186 0.14 -10.36 32.47
C ARG A 186 -0.48 -8.99 32.81
N GLY A 187 -1.09 -8.31 31.83
CA GLY A 187 -1.73 -7.01 32.03
C GLY A 187 -3.25 -7.12 32.08
N VAL A 188 -3.89 -6.39 33.01
CA VAL A 188 -5.36 -6.39 33.19
C VAL A 188 -6.10 -6.03 31.88
N VAL A 189 -5.56 -5.08 31.11
CA VAL A 189 -6.10 -4.70 29.79
C VAL A 189 -6.10 -5.88 28.81
N TYR A 190 -5.06 -6.72 28.86
CA TYR A 190 -4.93 -7.91 28.01
C TYR A 190 -5.83 -9.05 28.47
N TYR A 191 -6.08 -9.17 29.78
CA TYR A 191 -7.07 -10.12 30.31
C TYR A 191 -8.48 -9.78 29.83
N MET A 192 -8.91 -8.53 29.97
CA MET A 192 -10.24 -8.10 29.50
C MET A 192 -10.39 -8.29 27.98
N LYS A 193 -9.35 -7.97 27.19
CA LYS A 193 -9.34 -8.23 25.75
C LYS A 193 -9.42 -9.72 25.42
N SER A 194 -8.71 -10.56 26.16
CA SER A 194 -8.73 -12.03 25.97
C SER A 194 -10.11 -12.60 26.27
N ILE A 195 -10.74 -12.18 27.38
CA ILE A 195 -12.11 -12.56 27.73
C ILE A 195 -13.09 -12.15 26.62
N HIS A 196 -12.98 -10.93 26.12
CA HIS A 196 -13.82 -10.46 25.02
C HIS A 196 -13.66 -11.33 23.76
N CYS A 197 -12.43 -11.69 23.40
CA CYS A 197 -12.16 -12.61 22.28
C CYS A 197 -12.78 -13.99 22.49
N ILE A 198 -12.70 -14.54 23.71
CA ILE A 198 -13.25 -15.85 24.04
C ILE A 198 -14.78 -15.84 23.94
N LYS A 199 -15.44 -14.76 24.40
CA LYS A 199 -16.90 -14.60 24.27
C LYS A 199 -17.35 -14.57 22.82
N VAL A 200 -16.70 -13.75 22.00
CA VAL A 200 -16.99 -13.66 20.57
C VAL A 200 -16.71 -15.00 19.86
N PHE A 201 -15.64 -15.69 20.24
CA PHE A 201 -15.34 -17.02 19.71
C PHE A 201 -16.44 -18.03 20.04
N ARG A 202 -16.93 -18.03 21.29
CA ARG A 202 -18.04 -18.89 21.74
C ARG A 202 -19.32 -18.63 20.94
N GLU A 203 -19.69 -17.37 20.75
CA GLU A 203 -20.90 -17.00 20.00
C GLU A 203 -20.84 -17.43 18.54
N GLU A 204 -19.71 -17.21 17.87
CA GLU A 204 -19.54 -17.59 16.47
C GLU A 204 -19.42 -19.11 16.30
N ALA A 205 -18.81 -19.83 17.25
CA ALA A 205 -18.79 -21.29 17.26
C ALA A 205 -20.20 -21.90 17.39
N ILE A 206 -21.07 -21.30 18.22
CA ILE A 206 -22.48 -21.72 18.32
C ILE A 206 -23.22 -21.47 17.00
N LYS A 207 -23.04 -20.29 16.39
CA LYS A 207 -23.70 -19.93 15.12
C LYS A 207 -23.33 -20.86 13.97
N LEU A 208 -22.08 -21.30 13.92
CA LEU A 208 -21.57 -22.18 12.85
C LEU A 208 -21.64 -23.67 13.18
N SER A 209 -22.21 -24.04 14.34
CA SER A 209 -22.24 -25.44 14.82
C SER A 209 -20.85 -26.09 15.00
N GLU A 210 -19.79 -25.29 15.09
CA GLU A 210 -18.40 -25.71 15.28
C GLU A 210 -18.05 -25.78 16.78
N VAL A 211 -18.91 -26.46 17.54
CA VAL A 211 -18.86 -26.54 19.00
C VAL A 211 -17.58 -27.22 19.51
N GLN A 212 -17.09 -28.20 18.74
CA GLN A 212 -15.92 -28.99 19.12
C GLN A 212 -14.63 -28.16 19.12
N CYS A 213 -14.47 -27.24 18.16
CA CYS A 213 -13.33 -26.33 18.11
C CYS A 213 -13.23 -25.43 19.35
N PHE A 214 -14.37 -24.99 19.89
CA PHE A 214 -14.40 -24.18 21.11
C PHE A 214 -14.11 -25.01 22.36
N ASN A 215 -14.70 -26.20 22.47
CA ASN A 215 -14.51 -27.07 23.62
C ASN A 215 -13.04 -27.57 23.72
N ASP A 216 -12.43 -27.95 22.60
CA ASP A 216 -11.01 -28.31 22.52
C ASP A 216 -10.10 -27.15 22.95
N PHE A 217 -10.45 -25.92 22.53
CA PHE A 217 -9.74 -24.72 22.95
C PHE A 217 -9.86 -24.46 24.45
N LEU A 218 -11.05 -24.59 25.03
CA LEU A 218 -11.28 -24.33 26.45
C LEU A 218 -10.48 -25.31 27.33
N GLU A 219 -10.40 -26.58 26.91
CA GLU A 219 -9.58 -27.59 27.58
C GLU A 219 -8.08 -27.26 27.48
N ALA A 220 -7.62 -26.87 26.28
CA ALA A 220 -6.23 -26.43 26.08
C ALA A 220 -5.89 -25.16 26.88
N LEU A 221 -6.85 -24.23 27.00
CA LEU A 221 -6.71 -23.03 27.81
C LEU A 221 -6.56 -23.39 29.28
N LYS A 222 -7.41 -24.28 29.81
CA LYS A 222 -7.34 -24.75 31.19
C LYS A 222 -5.99 -25.38 31.52
N LYS A 223 -5.52 -26.31 30.68
CA LYS A 223 -4.19 -26.95 30.84
C LYS A 223 -3.05 -25.93 30.88
N LYS A 224 -3.11 -24.92 30.00
CA LYS A 224 -2.09 -23.87 29.93
C LYS A 224 -2.12 -22.90 31.12
N MET A 225 -3.27 -22.73 31.76
CA MET A 225 -3.40 -21.95 33.01
C MET A 225 -2.82 -22.71 34.21
N GLU A 226 -3.00 -24.03 34.25
CA GLU A 226 -2.37 -24.91 35.24
C GLU A 226 -0.84 -24.90 35.10
N ASP A 227 -0.32 -24.95 33.86
CA ASP A 227 1.12 -24.94 33.60
C ASP A 227 1.81 -23.58 33.91
N LYS A 228 1.14 -22.45 33.64
CA LYS A 228 1.72 -21.09 33.77
C LYS A 228 1.40 -20.40 35.11
N ASN A 229 0.64 -21.04 36.00
CA ASN A 229 0.20 -20.54 37.31
C ASN A 229 -0.44 -19.14 37.23
N LEU A 230 -1.54 -19.02 36.47
CA LEU A 230 -2.32 -17.79 36.28
C LEU A 230 -3.73 -17.92 36.89
N PRO A 231 -3.87 -18.03 38.23
CA PRO A 231 -5.17 -18.21 38.88
C PRO A 231 -6.09 -17.00 38.67
N ASP A 232 -5.52 -15.79 38.68
CA ASP A 232 -6.27 -14.53 38.57
C ASP A 232 -7.12 -14.45 37.29
N PHE A 233 -6.57 -14.92 36.16
CA PHE A 233 -7.30 -14.94 34.90
C PHE A 233 -8.39 -16.02 34.89
N TRP A 234 -8.11 -17.19 35.47
CA TRP A 234 -9.08 -18.29 35.53
C TRP A 234 -10.29 -17.95 36.41
N GLU A 235 -10.08 -17.22 37.51
CA GLU A 235 -11.18 -16.68 38.31
C GLU A 235 -12.07 -15.72 37.51
N ILE A 236 -11.48 -14.86 36.67
CA ILE A 236 -12.24 -13.96 35.79
C ILE A 236 -13.04 -14.76 34.75
N VAL A 237 -12.47 -15.83 34.18
CA VAL A 237 -13.17 -16.72 33.24
C VAL A 237 -14.40 -17.37 33.90
N ILE A 238 -14.27 -17.80 35.16
CA ILE A 238 -15.38 -18.38 35.94
C ILE A 238 -16.44 -17.31 36.26
N GLN A 239 -16.02 -16.12 36.69
CA GLN A 239 -16.94 -15.00 36.99
C GLN A 239 -17.74 -14.57 35.76
N GLU A 240 -17.13 -14.61 34.58
CA GLU A 240 -17.75 -14.27 33.30
C GLU A 240 -18.60 -15.40 32.69
N GLY A 241 -18.74 -16.53 33.39
CA GLY A 241 -19.63 -17.63 33.01
C GLY A 241 -19.22 -18.37 31.73
N ILE A 242 -17.93 -18.35 31.39
CA ILE A 242 -17.41 -19.02 30.19
C ILE A 242 -17.30 -20.52 30.48
N SER A 243 -18.32 -21.27 30.12
CA SER A 243 -18.36 -22.73 30.23
C SER A 243 -18.29 -23.41 28.86
N LEU A 244 -18.02 -24.73 28.89
CA LEU A 244 -18.15 -25.61 27.73
C LEU A 244 -19.54 -25.44 27.12
N ILE A 245 -19.61 -25.46 25.79
CA ILE A 245 -20.88 -25.45 25.07
C ILE A 245 -21.40 -26.89 25.11
N THR A 246 -22.62 -27.06 25.62
CA THR A 246 -23.36 -28.33 25.73
C THR A 246 -24.44 -28.39 24.66
#